data_AF-A0A1Q8QPV6-F1
#
_entry.id   AF-A0A1Q8QPV6-F1
#
_cell.length_a   1.000
_cell.length_b   1.000
_cell.length_c   1.000
_cell.angle_alpha   90.00
_cell.angle_beta   90.00
_cell.angle_gamma   90.00
#
_symmetry.space_group_name_H-M   'P 1'
#
loop_
_entity.id
_entity.type
_entity.pdbx_description
1 polymer ?
#
loop_
_entity_poly.entity_id
_entity_poly.type
_entity_poly.pdbx_seq_one_letter_code
_entity_poly.pdbx_strand_id
1 'polypeptide(L)' 'MAKCEKCGVVVFSNEDLYEDHGLQICEDCKMKSSKSPSQPCGGEK' A
#
# COMPACT_ATOMS: atom_id res chain seq x y z
N MET A 1 7.25 -8.34 -15.40
CA MET A 1 6.09 -7.42 -15.35
C MET A 1 5.06 -8.02 -14.41
N ALA A 2 4.66 -7.29 -13.38
CA ALA A 2 3.69 -7.72 -12.39
C ALA A 2 2.62 -6.64 -12.22
N LYS A 3 1.41 -6.99 -11.78
CA LYS A 3 0.28 -6.05 -11.69
C LYS A 3 -0.15 -5.86 -10.25
N CYS A 4 -0.25 -4.61 -9.82
CA CYS A 4 -0.83 -4.27 -8.52
C CYS A 4 -2.31 -4.65 -8.49
N GLU A 5 -2.73 -5.44 -7.52
CA GLU A 5 -4.12 -5.89 -7.37
C GLU A 5 -5.06 -4.77 -6.90
N LYS A 6 -4.52 -3.71 -6.29
CA LYS A 6 -5.30 -2.58 -5.76
C LYS A 6 -5.61 -1.50 -6.79
N CYS A 7 -4.63 -1.10 -7.61
CA CYS A 7 -4.78 -0.01 -8.58
C CYS A 7 -4.59 -0.45 -10.04
N GLY A 8 -4.14 -1.68 -10.28
CA GLY A 8 -3.96 -2.23 -11.62
C GLY A 8 -2.72 -1.73 -12.36
N VAL A 9 -1.85 -0.93 -11.74
CA VAL A 9 -0.58 -0.50 -12.36
C VAL A 9 0.33 -1.70 -12.62
N VAL A 10 1.04 -1.68 -13.75
CA VAL A 10 2.03 -2.70 -14.10
C VAL A 10 3.40 -2.21 -13.66
N VAL A 11 4.05 -2.97 -12.78
CA VAL A 11 5.43 -2.75 -12.33
C VAL A 11 6.38 -3.68 -13.07
N PHE A 12 7.66 -3.30 -13.13
CA PHE A 12 8.65 -4.00 -13.95
C PHE A 12 8.93 -5.41 -13.41
N SER A 13 9.03 -5.56 -12.10
CA SER A 13 9.32 -6.83 -11.42
C SER A 13 8.30 -7.15 -10.32
N ASN A 14 8.17 -8.43 -9.97
CA ASN A 14 7.35 -8.84 -8.80
C ASN A 14 7.95 -8.37 -7.47
N GLU A 15 9.26 -8.05 -7.47
CA GLU A 15 9.98 -7.50 -6.31
C GLU A 15 9.51 -6.08 -5.95
N ASP A 16 8.92 -5.35 -6.91
CA ASP A 16 8.33 -4.03 -6.70
C ASP A 16 6.90 -4.10 -6.11
N LEU A 17 6.37 -5.32 -5.89
CA LEU A 17 5.10 -5.55 -5.22
C LEU A 17 5.32 -5.90 -3.75
N TYR A 18 4.50 -5.31 -2.90
CA TYR A 18 4.46 -5.49 -1.46
C TYR A 18 3.21 -6.27 -1.09
N GLU A 19 3.32 -7.15 -0.10
CA GLU A 19 2.16 -7.80 0.48
C GLU A 19 1.46 -6.86 1.49
N ASP A 20 0.16 -6.70 1.33
CA ASP A 20 -0.69 -5.93 2.23
C ASP A 20 -2.02 -6.67 2.38
N HIS A 21 -2.32 -7.19 3.59
CA HIS A 21 -3.54 -7.95 3.85
C HIS A 21 -3.79 -9.13 2.88
N GLY A 22 -2.72 -9.78 2.39
CA GLY A 22 -2.81 -10.90 1.44
C GLY A 22 -2.98 -10.50 -0.02
N LEU A 23 -2.85 -9.20 -0.35
CA LEU A 23 -2.86 -8.67 -1.71
C LEU A 23 -1.46 -8.20 -2.12
N GLN A 24 -1.08 -8.42 -3.38
CA GLN A 24 0.13 -7.89 -3.97
C GLN A 24 -0.11 -6.49 -4.53
N ILE A 25 0.47 -5.48 -3.87
CA ILE A 25 0.24 -4.07 -4.18
C ILE A 25 1.54 -3.33 -4.49
N CYS A 26 1.50 -2.31 -5.34
CA CYS A 26 2.68 -1.47 -5.60
C CYS A 26 3.03 -0.57 -4.40
N GLU A 27 4.24 -0.02 -4.41
CA GLU A 27 4.76 0.87 -3.36
C GLU A 27 3.80 2.04 -3.03
N ASP A 28 3.24 2.71 -4.04
CA ASP A 28 2.31 3.83 -3.82
C ASP A 28 1.06 3.41 -3.04
N CYS A 29 0.52 2.24 -3.37
CA CYS A 29 -0.62 1.65 -2.67
C CYS A 29 -0.27 1.29 -1.22
N LYS A 30 0.96 0.83 -0.97
CA LYS A 30 1.46 0.52 0.37
C LYS A 30 1.62 1.79 1.19
N MET A 31 2.24 2.83 0.64
CA MET A 31 2.40 4.13 1.31
C MET A 31 1.05 4.79 1.62
N LYS A 32 0.07 4.66 0.73
CA LYS A 32 -1.31 5.12 0.97
C LYS A 32 -2.05 4.29 2.03
N SER A 33 -1.87 2.96 2.06
CA SER A 33 -2.44 2.08 3.12
C SER A 33 -1.82 2.40 4.50
N SER A 34 -0.51 2.64 4.55
CA SER A 34 0.21 3.01 5.78
C SER A 34 -0.23 4.36 6.35
N LYS A 35 -0.83 5.22 5.52
CA LYS A 35 -1.64 6.37 5.97
C LYS A 35 -3.05 5.90 6.36
N SER A 36 -3.14 4.98 7.31
CA SER A 36 -4.35 4.92 8.12
C SER A 36 -4.25 6.07 9.14
N PRO A 37 -5.12 7.10 9.08
CA PRO A 37 -5.25 8.05 10.18
C PRO A 37 -5.97 7.36 11.36
N SER A 38 -5.38 6.31 11.92
CA SER A 38 -5.90 5.64 13.12
C SER A 38 -5.34 6.25 14.39
N GLN A 39 -4.49 7.26 14.28
CA GLN A 39 -4.15 8.11 15.41
C GLN A 39 -4.54 9.55 15.06
N PRO A 40 -5.51 10.16 15.75
CA PRO A 40 -5.43 11.60 15.94
C PRO A 40 -4.07 11.88 16.59
N CYS A 41 -3.16 12.51 15.86
CA CYS A 41 -2.09 13.28 16.49
C CYS A 41 -2.77 14.47 17.19
N GLY A 42 -3.32 14.25 18.40
CA GLY A 42 -3.86 15.31 19.27
C GLY A 42 -5.30 15.09 19.76
N GLY A 43 -5.46 15.11 21.09
CA GLY A 43 -6.72 15.18 21.86
C GLY A 43 -7.09 13.84 22.50
N GLU A 44 -7.25 13.65 23.81
CA GLU A 44 -7.43 14.47 25.02
C GLU A 44 -6.89 13.60 26.19
N LYS A 45 -6.08 14.08 27.15
CA LYS A 45 -6.40 14.94 28.31
C LYS A 45 -5.10 15.50 28.91
#